data_AF-A0A7Z2QBK4-F1
#
_entry.id   AF-A0A7Z2QBK4-F1
#
_cell.length_a   1.000
_cell.length_b   1.000
_cell.length_c   1.000
_cell.angle_alpha   90.00
_cell.angle_beta   90.00
_cell.angle_gamma   90.00
#
_symmetry.space_group_name_H-M   'P 1'
#
loop_
_entity.id
_entity.type
_entity.pdbx_description
1 polymer ?
#
loop_
_entity_poly.entity_id
_entity_poly.type
_entity_poly.pdbx_seq_one_letter_code
_entity_poly.pdbx_strand_id
1 'polypeptide(L)'
;MKLKEVQSPYINQAVNDMNYSNIKSLGTPIIETMDDGICIHFIYFGDSETKSVHVLGSFPGWELQKGEMIKIAGSQIWVKSYITDRPLASTYYFSVNDNHGDNWGERFERLITDPLNPKKIVFSESPADIEQENTELSYVSANEPIHSMKIPSKNPTLVKKVFTSNLLKNQRDLWIYDPIETVDTPKNIVIVFDGFQYTEAIPTANIIDLLYRKGKIPPTVMVGVDSPDRLMS
;
A
#
# COMPACT_ATOMS: atom_id res chain seq x y z
N MET A 1 -2.96 15.75 -11.39
CA MET A 1 -2.67 15.78 -9.94
C MET A 1 -1.48 16.70 -9.78
N LYS A 2 -1.60 17.76 -8.96
CA LYS A 2 -0.47 18.64 -8.67
C LYS A 2 0.19 18.12 -7.41
N LEU A 3 1.31 17.42 -7.59
CA LEU A 3 2.17 16.99 -6.50
C LEU A 3 3.39 17.89 -6.46
N LYS A 4 3.74 18.36 -5.28
CA LYS A 4 4.94 19.17 -5.07
C LYS A 4 5.60 18.75 -3.77
N GLU A 5 6.91 18.61 -3.82
CA GLU A 5 7.71 18.61 -2.60
C GLU A 5 7.59 19.98 -1.93
N VAL A 6 7.44 19.97 -0.62
CA VAL A 6 7.36 21.19 0.19
C VAL A 6 8.34 21.10 1.34
N GLN A 7 9.05 22.18 1.62
CA GLN A 7 9.70 22.32 2.91
C GLN A 7 8.66 22.85 3.88
N SER A 8 8.27 22.04 4.88
CA SER A 8 7.27 22.42 5.87
C SER A 8 7.93 23.17 7.03
N PRO A 9 7.71 24.48 7.18
CA PRO A 9 8.19 25.23 8.34
C PRO A 9 7.49 24.76 9.62
N TYR A 10 6.27 24.25 9.50
CA TYR A 10 5.48 23.73 10.60
C TYR A 10 6.10 22.46 11.20
N ILE A 11 6.52 21.49 10.38
CA ILE A 11 7.23 20.31 10.91
C ILE A 11 8.58 20.71 11.50
N ASN A 12 9.31 21.64 10.88
CA ASN A 12 10.53 22.16 11.46
C ASN A 12 10.26 22.74 12.85
N GLN A 13 9.19 23.50 13.02
CA GLN A 13 8.79 24.05 14.32
C GLN A 13 8.31 22.98 15.30
N ALA A 14 7.42 22.07 14.91
CA ALA A 14 6.91 20.99 15.76
C ALA A 14 8.01 20.02 16.23
N VAL A 15 9.01 19.78 15.37
CA VAL A 15 10.23 19.02 15.69
C VAL A 15 11.15 19.83 16.60
N ASN A 16 11.34 21.13 16.34
CA ASN A 16 12.15 22.03 17.17
C ASN A 16 11.56 22.23 18.58
N ASP A 17 10.24 22.21 18.69
CA ASP A 17 9.52 22.26 19.97
C ASP A 17 9.62 20.93 20.75
N MET A 18 10.43 19.96 20.26
CA MET A 18 10.81 18.70 20.89
C MET A 18 9.64 17.82 21.32
N ASN A 19 8.51 17.85 20.60
CA ASN A 19 7.36 17.01 20.93
C ASN A 19 7.48 15.59 20.32
N TYR A 20 8.67 14.99 20.43
CA TYR A 20 9.00 13.69 19.84
C TYR A 20 8.13 12.55 20.39
N SER A 21 7.82 12.61 21.68
CA SER A 21 6.90 11.67 22.33
C SER A 21 5.51 11.75 21.68
N ASN A 22 5.02 12.95 21.37
CA ASN A 22 3.74 13.15 20.73
C ASN A 22 3.73 12.60 19.29
N ILE A 23 4.75 12.91 18.48
CA ILE A 23 4.88 12.36 17.12
C ILE A 23 4.91 10.82 17.15
N LYS A 24 5.73 10.23 18.03
CA LYS A 24 5.79 8.76 18.18
C LYS A 24 4.46 8.16 18.62
N SER A 25 3.68 8.88 19.43
CA SER A 25 2.37 8.42 19.88
C SER A 25 1.28 8.52 18.81
N LEU A 26 1.35 9.54 17.94
CA LEU A 26 0.43 9.70 16.81
C LEU A 26 0.75 8.71 15.67
N GLY A 27 2.01 8.29 15.57
CA GLY A 27 2.52 7.48 14.48
C GLY A 27 2.87 8.32 13.25
N THR A 28 3.43 7.65 12.25
CA THR A 28 3.87 8.25 10.98
C THR A 28 3.26 7.51 9.79
N PRO A 29 3.16 8.12 8.61
CA PRO A 29 3.45 9.52 8.32
C PRO A 29 2.40 10.46 8.93
N ILE A 30 2.77 11.72 9.19
CA ILE A 30 1.82 12.74 9.66
C ILE A 30 1.10 13.32 8.44
N ILE A 31 -0.22 13.50 8.55
CA ILE A 31 -1.06 14.04 7.48
C ILE A 31 -1.78 15.29 7.99
N GLU A 32 -1.64 16.38 7.25
CA GLU A 32 -2.20 17.69 7.62
C GLU A 32 -3.00 18.28 6.45
N THR A 33 -4.09 18.96 6.77
CA THR A 33 -4.81 19.77 5.77
C THR A 33 -4.23 21.18 5.77
N MET A 34 -3.84 21.66 4.60
CA MET A 34 -3.32 23.01 4.34
C MET A 34 -4.22 23.71 3.32
N ASP A 35 -4.08 25.03 3.18
CA ASP A 35 -4.87 25.83 2.23
C ASP A 35 -4.75 25.31 0.78
N ASP A 36 -3.56 24.83 0.41
CA ASP A 36 -3.22 24.37 -0.93
C ASP A 36 -3.42 22.85 -1.15
N GLY A 37 -3.96 22.13 -0.15
CA GLY A 37 -4.23 20.69 -0.26
C GLY A 37 -3.88 19.89 0.99
N ILE A 38 -3.61 18.59 0.82
CA ILE A 38 -3.23 17.71 1.92
C ILE A 38 -1.72 17.50 1.88
N CYS A 39 -1.06 17.82 2.98
CA CYS A 39 0.36 17.60 3.15
C CYS A 39 0.62 16.30 3.91
N ILE A 40 1.59 15.53 3.42
CA ILE A 40 2.01 14.24 3.98
C ILE A 40 3.48 14.37 4.35
N HIS A 41 3.78 14.10 5.62
CA HIS A 41 5.12 14.16 6.18
C HIS A 41 5.62 12.75 6.49
N PHE A 42 6.52 12.25 5.66
CA PHE A 42 7.29 11.06 5.96
C PHE A 42 8.38 11.43 6.96
N ILE A 43 8.44 10.72 8.08
CA ILE A 43 9.33 11.02 9.19
C ILE A 43 10.04 9.73 9.59
N TYR A 44 11.36 9.77 9.66
CA TYR A 44 12.17 8.67 10.16
C TYR A 44 13.02 9.14 11.35
N PHE A 45 13.04 8.33 12.42
CA PHE A 45 13.84 8.58 13.61
C PHE A 45 15.11 7.74 13.53
N GLY A 46 16.21 8.36 13.14
CA GLY A 46 17.52 7.73 13.10
C GLY A 46 18.27 7.82 14.43
N ASP A 47 19.54 7.44 14.37
CA ASP A 47 20.52 7.45 15.46
C ASP A 47 21.84 8.08 14.97
N SER A 48 22.86 8.10 15.83
CA SER A 48 24.17 8.67 15.50
C SER A 48 24.86 8.04 14.28
N GLU A 49 24.47 6.84 13.86
CA GLU A 49 25.04 6.12 12.72
C GLU A 49 24.25 6.36 11.42
N THR A 50 23.08 6.97 11.52
CA THR A 50 22.23 7.32 10.38
C THR A 50 22.81 8.51 9.61
N LYS A 51 23.26 8.26 8.38
CA LYS A 51 23.92 9.21 7.47
C LYS A 51 23.04 9.63 6.30
N SER A 52 22.15 8.76 5.83
CA SER A 52 21.16 9.07 4.79
C SER A 52 19.88 8.27 5.00
N VAL A 53 18.76 8.84 4.59
CA VAL A 53 17.46 8.17 4.58
C VAL A 53 16.71 8.55 3.32
N HIS A 54 16.13 7.58 2.65
CA HIS A 54 15.29 7.75 1.47
C HIS A 54 13.93 7.13 1.71
N VAL A 55 12.86 7.83 1.35
CA VAL A 55 11.53 7.25 1.23
C VAL A 55 11.34 6.71 -0.19
N LEU A 56 11.00 5.43 -0.32
CA LEU A 56 10.82 4.74 -1.60
C LEU A 56 9.40 4.19 -1.71
N GLY A 57 8.90 4.09 -2.93
CA GLY A 57 7.48 3.89 -3.20
C GLY A 57 6.70 5.20 -3.13
N SER A 58 5.37 5.12 -3.08
CA SER A 58 4.48 6.30 -3.07
C SER A 58 4.88 7.37 -4.11
N PHE A 59 4.76 8.66 -3.77
CA PHE A 59 5.10 9.78 -4.65
C PHE A 59 6.58 9.90 -5.05
N PRO A 60 7.57 9.68 -4.16
CA PRO A 60 8.97 9.70 -4.59
C PRO A 60 9.26 8.62 -5.65
N GLY A 61 8.42 7.59 -5.71
CA GLY A 61 8.60 6.45 -6.59
C GLY A 61 9.82 5.64 -6.15
N TRP A 62 10.46 4.98 -7.11
CA TRP A 62 11.60 4.12 -6.85
C TRP A 62 12.94 4.79 -7.20
N GLU A 63 12.96 6.11 -7.39
CA GLU A 63 14.21 6.83 -7.64
C GLU A 63 14.78 7.36 -6.32
N LEU A 64 15.93 6.84 -5.89
CA LEU A 64 16.56 7.20 -4.60
C LEU A 64 16.72 8.72 -4.42
N GLN A 65 17.17 9.42 -5.46
CA GLN A 65 17.39 10.87 -5.40
C GLN A 65 16.09 11.64 -5.13
N LYS A 66 14.96 11.19 -5.69
CA LYS A 66 13.64 11.80 -5.41
C LYS A 66 13.19 11.50 -3.99
N GLY A 67 13.54 10.32 -3.48
CA GLY A 67 13.22 9.86 -2.13
C GLY A 67 14.07 10.47 -1.01
N GLU A 68 15.16 11.18 -1.30
CA GLU A 68 16.09 11.67 -0.29
C GLU A 68 15.39 12.58 0.75
N MET A 69 15.51 12.20 2.02
CA MET A 69 14.96 12.91 3.16
C MET A 69 15.97 13.90 3.73
N ILE A 70 15.48 15.00 4.30
CA ILE A 70 16.32 16.04 4.90
C ILE A 70 16.42 15.81 6.40
N LYS A 71 17.65 15.76 6.93
CA LYS A 71 17.89 15.73 8.37
C LYS A 71 17.61 17.11 8.98
N ILE A 72 16.78 17.15 10.03
CA ILE A 72 16.53 18.38 10.78
C ILE A 72 17.75 18.69 11.65
N ALA A 73 18.29 19.91 11.50
CA ALA A 73 19.49 20.35 12.18
C ALA A 73 19.37 20.20 13.71
N GLY A 74 20.42 19.68 14.36
CA GLY A 74 20.45 19.46 15.81
C GLY A 74 19.61 18.27 16.30
N SER A 75 19.05 17.45 15.41
CA SER A 75 18.23 16.29 15.76
C SER A 75 18.69 15.01 15.05
N GLN A 76 18.05 13.88 15.34
CA GLN A 76 18.20 12.62 14.59
C GLN A 76 17.00 12.30 13.70
N ILE A 77 16.23 13.33 13.32
CA ILE A 77 14.99 13.18 12.57
C ILE A 77 15.22 13.55 11.12
N TRP A 78 14.68 12.70 10.25
CA TRP A 78 14.71 12.85 8.80
C TRP A 78 13.29 13.06 8.31
N VAL A 79 13.08 14.04 7.43
CA VAL A 79 11.75 14.41 6.94
C VAL A 79 11.74 14.56 5.42
N LYS A 80 10.66 14.08 4.80
CA LYS A 80 10.31 14.41 3.42
C LYS A 80 8.81 14.69 3.37
N SER A 81 8.43 15.81 2.75
CA SER A 81 7.03 16.26 2.73
C SER A 81 6.52 16.47 1.33
N TYR A 82 5.28 16.05 1.08
CA TYR A 82 4.60 16.21 -0.20
C TYR A 82 3.21 16.79 0.00
N ILE A 83 2.81 17.73 -0.85
CA ILE A 83 1.43 18.21 -0.91
C ILE A 83 0.71 17.64 -2.12
N THR A 84 -0.56 17.25 -1.94
CA THR A 84 -1.45 16.74 -2.98
C THR A 84 -2.79 17.46 -2.96
N ASP A 85 -3.32 17.75 -4.15
CA ASP A 85 -4.66 18.34 -4.35
C ASP A 85 -5.78 17.28 -4.41
N ARG A 86 -5.45 16.00 -4.21
CA ARG A 86 -6.37 14.86 -4.35
C ARG A 86 -6.14 13.80 -3.28
N PRO A 87 -7.17 12.97 -2.99
CA PRO A 87 -6.99 11.77 -2.17
C PRO A 87 -5.83 10.90 -2.68
N LEU A 88 -5.12 10.30 -1.74
CA LEU A 88 -4.02 9.38 -1.99
C LEU A 88 -4.24 8.11 -1.16
N ALA A 89 -3.92 6.97 -1.75
CA ALA A 89 -3.64 5.73 -1.03
C ALA A 89 -2.37 5.13 -1.65
N SER A 90 -1.36 4.84 -0.84
CA SER A 90 -0.12 4.27 -1.37
C SER A 90 0.69 3.54 -0.30
N THR A 91 1.70 2.81 -0.75
CA THR A 91 2.66 2.10 0.09
C THR A 91 4.06 2.67 -0.05
N TYR A 92 4.87 2.53 1.00
CA TYR A 92 6.25 2.99 1.02
C TYR A 92 7.16 2.20 1.96
N TYR A 93 8.46 2.35 1.72
CA TYR A 93 9.56 1.89 2.55
C TYR A 93 10.49 3.05 2.89
N PHE A 94 11.36 2.83 3.88
CA PHE A 94 12.59 3.58 4.03
C PHE A 94 13.79 2.75 3.55
N SER A 95 14.75 3.42 2.92
CA SER A 95 16.11 2.92 2.71
C SER A 95 17.07 3.78 3.53
N VAL A 96 17.83 3.17 4.43
CA VAL A 96 18.71 3.86 5.37
C VAL A 96 20.15 3.54 5.03
N ASN A 97 21.01 4.57 4.93
CA ASN A 97 22.42 4.43 4.57
C ASN A 97 22.64 3.67 3.24
N ASP A 98 21.74 3.85 2.25
CA ASP A 98 21.77 3.14 0.96
C ASP A 98 23.07 3.42 0.19
N ASN A 99 23.76 2.36 -0.21
CA ASN A 99 24.95 2.42 -1.03
C ASN A 99 24.98 1.34 -2.14
N HIS A 100 23.80 0.84 -2.56
CA HIS A 100 23.69 -0.32 -3.45
C HIS A 100 23.74 0.01 -4.96
N GLY A 101 23.84 1.29 -5.34
CA GLY A 101 23.85 1.69 -6.75
C GLY A 101 22.62 1.18 -7.50
N ASP A 102 22.82 0.43 -8.59
CA ASP A 102 21.72 -0.16 -9.36
C ASP A 102 21.33 -1.57 -8.90
N ASN A 103 21.96 -2.11 -7.85
CA ASN A 103 21.61 -3.43 -7.31
C ASN A 103 20.31 -3.37 -6.50
N TRP A 104 19.19 -3.48 -7.22
CA TRP A 104 17.86 -3.48 -6.64
C TRP A 104 17.57 -4.70 -5.76
N GLY A 105 18.15 -5.86 -6.07
CA GLY A 105 17.95 -7.08 -5.26
C GLY A 105 18.41 -6.88 -3.83
N GLU A 106 19.68 -6.51 -3.64
CA GLU A 106 20.23 -6.21 -2.31
C GLU A 106 19.52 -5.04 -1.62
N ARG A 107 19.08 -4.03 -2.40
CA ARG A 107 18.31 -2.91 -1.84
C ARG A 107 17.01 -3.41 -1.24
N PHE A 108 16.23 -4.23 -1.96
CA PHE A 108 14.95 -4.75 -1.49
C PHE A 108 15.10 -5.53 -0.18
N GLU A 109 16.18 -6.31 -0.02
CA GLU A 109 16.48 -7.05 1.23
C GLU A 109 16.73 -6.14 2.44
N ARG A 110 17.08 -4.87 2.23
CA ARG A 110 17.39 -3.90 3.29
C ARG A 110 16.35 -2.80 3.46
N LEU A 111 15.29 -2.79 2.66
CA LEU A 111 14.19 -1.86 2.84
C LEU A 111 13.50 -2.14 4.17
N ILE A 112 13.21 -1.08 4.92
CA ILE A 112 12.52 -1.19 6.20
C ILE A 112 11.13 -0.58 6.09
N THR A 113 10.15 -1.21 6.72
CA THR A 113 8.86 -0.57 6.92
C THR A 113 9.01 0.51 8.00
N ASP A 114 8.14 1.52 7.95
CA ASP A 114 8.13 2.62 8.91
C ASP A 114 7.78 2.08 10.31
N PRO A 115 8.72 2.08 11.27
CA PRO A 115 8.49 1.47 12.58
C PRO A 115 7.38 2.14 13.40
N LEU A 116 7.03 3.39 13.06
CA LEU A 116 6.02 4.17 13.75
C LEU A 116 4.71 4.26 12.96
N ASN A 117 4.61 3.60 11.80
CA ASN A 117 3.37 3.53 11.05
C ASN A 117 2.53 2.33 11.52
N PRO A 118 1.38 2.54 12.20
CA PRO A 118 0.51 1.45 12.62
C PRO A 118 -0.27 0.83 11.45
N LYS A 119 -0.31 1.49 10.28
CA LYS A 119 -1.02 1.02 9.09
C LYS A 119 -0.04 0.29 8.17
N LYS A 120 -0.24 -1.01 8.02
CA LYS A 120 0.54 -1.89 7.13
C LYS A 120 -0.37 -2.57 6.11
N ILE A 121 0.18 -2.88 4.95
CA ILE A 121 -0.39 -3.88 4.04
C ILE A 121 0.58 -5.07 4.03
N VAL A 122 0.04 -6.26 4.22
CA VAL A 122 0.79 -7.52 4.17
C VAL A 122 0.35 -8.27 2.93
N PHE A 123 1.29 -8.55 2.05
CA PHE A 123 1.12 -9.47 0.93
C PHE A 123 1.64 -10.82 1.37
N SER A 124 0.72 -11.76 1.58
CA SER A 124 1.07 -13.08 2.09
C SER A 124 1.66 -13.98 1.02
N GLU A 125 2.41 -14.98 1.46
CA GLU A 125 2.89 -16.07 0.62
C GLU A 125 1.71 -16.73 -0.08
N SER A 126 1.80 -16.86 -1.41
CA SER A 126 0.80 -17.60 -2.18
C SER A 126 1.12 -19.08 -2.12
N PRO A 127 0.17 -19.97 -1.80
CA PRO A 127 0.38 -21.41 -1.93
C PRO A 127 0.73 -21.86 -3.35
N ALA A 128 0.44 -21.05 -4.37
CA ALA A 128 0.78 -21.30 -5.77
C ALA A 128 2.16 -20.74 -6.18
N ASP A 129 2.75 -19.83 -5.39
CA ASP A 129 4.07 -19.25 -5.66
C ASP A 129 4.99 -19.46 -4.46
N ILE A 130 5.71 -20.58 -4.46
CA ILE A 130 6.61 -20.97 -3.36
C ILE A 130 7.81 -20.03 -3.18
N GLU A 131 8.11 -19.18 -4.18
CA GLU A 131 9.18 -18.19 -4.10
C GLU A 131 8.68 -16.85 -3.55
N GLN A 132 7.36 -16.65 -3.47
CA GLN A 132 6.80 -15.44 -2.91
C GLN A 132 6.87 -15.49 -1.39
N GLU A 133 7.72 -14.66 -0.79
CA GLU A 133 7.79 -14.45 0.65
C GLU A 133 6.77 -13.41 1.14
N ASN A 134 6.39 -13.52 2.42
CA ASN A 134 5.56 -12.52 3.09
C ASN A 134 6.20 -11.14 3.01
N THR A 135 5.53 -10.20 2.36
CA THR A 135 6.02 -8.83 2.20
C THR A 135 5.12 -7.85 2.93
N GLU A 136 5.68 -7.14 3.91
CA GLU A 136 4.99 -6.05 4.60
C GLU A 136 5.39 -4.70 4.01
N LEU A 137 4.41 -3.80 3.87
CA LEU A 137 4.55 -2.45 3.35
C LEU A 137 3.90 -1.44 4.30
N SER A 138 4.56 -0.29 4.50
CA SER A 138 3.94 0.82 5.22
C SER A 138 2.87 1.46 4.36
N TYR A 139 1.71 1.74 4.91
CA TYR A 139 0.58 2.28 4.17
C TYR A 139 0.28 3.72 4.58
N VAL A 140 0.03 4.57 3.58
CA VAL A 140 -0.39 5.96 3.78
C VAL A 140 -1.65 6.23 2.97
N SER A 141 -2.59 6.94 3.57
CA SER A 141 -3.69 7.51 2.82
C SER A 141 -4.08 8.91 3.28
N ALA A 142 -4.02 9.86 2.33
CA ALA A 142 -4.57 11.19 2.48
C ALA A 142 -6.02 11.17 1.96
N ASN A 143 -6.98 11.57 2.81
CA ASN A 143 -8.41 11.29 2.62
C ASN A 143 -8.69 9.79 2.53
N GLU A 144 -8.68 9.13 3.70
CA GLU A 144 -9.39 7.90 4.04
C GLU A 144 -10.11 7.29 2.80
N PRO A 145 -9.44 6.41 2.03
CA PRO A 145 -9.94 5.92 0.75
C PRO A 145 -11.08 4.94 1.03
N ILE A 146 -11.63 4.24 0.05
CA ILE A 146 -12.75 3.30 0.25
C ILE A 146 -12.50 2.26 1.38
N HIS A 147 -11.25 2.05 1.81
CA HIS A 147 -10.87 1.22 2.98
C HIS A 147 -11.25 1.84 4.35
N SER A 148 -11.60 3.13 4.38
CA SER A 148 -12.24 3.82 5.51
C SER A 148 -13.71 3.46 5.65
N MET A 149 -14.32 2.90 4.60
CA MET A 149 -15.55 2.17 4.82
C MET A 149 -15.18 1.01 5.72
N LYS A 150 -15.78 0.96 6.92
CA LYS A 150 -15.69 -0.20 7.81
C LYS A 150 -16.10 -1.43 7.01
N ILE A 151 -15.11 -2.12 6.45
CA ILE A 151 -15.32 -3.34 5.70
C ILE A 151 -15.94 -4.30 6.70
N PRO A 152 -17.14 -4.85 6.43
CA PRO A 152 -17.78 -5.76 7.36
C PRO A 152 -16.82 -6.88 7.74
N SER A 153 -16.72 -7.19 9.04
CA SER A 153 -15.86 -8.27 9.54
C SER A 153 -16.24 -9.65 8.99
N LYS A 154 -17.50 -9.79 8.52
CA LYS A 154 -17.95 -10.98 7.83
C LYS A 154 -17.55 -10.91 6.35
N ASN A 155 -16.56 -11.70 5.99
CA ASN A 155 -16.18 -11.90 4.60
C ASN A 155 -17.35 -12.47 3.80
N PRO A 156 -17.58 -11.98 2.56
CA PRO A 156 -18.48 -12.65 1.64
C PRO A 156 -17.93 -14.06 1.33
N THR A 157 -18.82 -14.99 1.01
CA THR A 157 -18.42 -16.35 0.62
C THR A 157 -17.71 -16.28 -0.73
N LEU A 158 -16.47 -16.76 -0.75
CA LEU A 158 -15.68 -16.95 -1.96
C LEU A 158 -15.65 -18.42 -2.32
N VAL A 159 -15.89 -18.72 -3.60
CA VAL A 159 -15.76 -20.06 -4.15
C VAL A 159 -14.43 -20.16 -4.88
N LYS A 160 -13.54 -21.02 -4.39
CA LYS A 160 -12.29 -21.36 -5.08
C LYS A 160 -12.55 -22.44 -6.14
N LYS A 161 -12.05 -22.25 -7.36
CA LYS A 161 -12.10 -23.24 -8.46
C LYS A 161 -10.76 -23.33 -9.18
N VAL A 162 -10.43 -24.50 -9.70
CA VAL A 162 -9.30 -24.67 -10.61
C VAL A 162 -9.81 -24.58 -12.05
N PHE A 163 -9.19 -23.72 -12.86
CA PHE A 163 -9.47 -23.56 -14.28
C PHE A 163 -8.32 -24.13 -15.11
N THR A 164 -8.63 -25.10 -15.98
CA THR A 164 -7.68 -25.69 -16.93
C THR A 164 -7.83 -25.01 -18.30
N SER A 165 -6.78 -24.31 -18.75
CA SER A 165 -6.77 -23.67 -20.06
C SER A 165 -6.24 -24.60 -21.15
N ASN A 166 -7.13 -25.01 -22.05
CA ASN A 166 -6.72 -25.80 -23.22
C ASN A 166 -5.83 -25.03 -24.20
N LEU A 167 -5.96 -23.70 -24.24
CA LEU A 167 -5.18 -22.83 -25.11
C LEU A 167 -3.79 -22.56 -24.52
N LEU A 168 -3.73 -22.22 -23.23
CA LEU A 168 -2.48 -21.85 -22.54
C LEU A 168 -1.75 -23.04 -21.93
N LYS A 169 -2.35 -24.25 -21.98
CA LYS A 169 -1.78 -25.51 -21.49
C LYS A 169 -1.33 -25.45 -20.02
N ASN A 170 -2.06 -24.71 -19.19
CA ASN A 170 -1.81 -24.57 -17.75
C ASN A 170 -3.11 -24.63 -16.94
N GLN A 171 -2.94 -24.69 -15.62
CA GLN A 171 -4.02 -24.56 -14.63
C GLN A 171 -3.85 -23.26 -13.85
N ARG A 172 -4.95 -22.72 -13.36
CA ARG A 172 -4.98 -21.52 -12.52
C ARG A 172 -6.06 -21.64 -11.47
N ASP A 173 -5.78 -21.11 -10.29
CA ASP A 173 -6.80 -20.89 -9.27
C ASP A 173 -7.66 -19.68 -9.62
N LEU A 174 -8.96 -19.83 -9.39
CA LEU A 174 -9.98 -18.81 -9.50
C LEU A 174 -10.66 -18.60 -8.15
N TRP A 175 -10.84 -17.35 -7.74
CA TRP A 175 -11.68 -16.96 -6.61
C TRP A 175 -12.89 -16.22 -7.12
N ILE A 176 -14.08 -16.78 -6.85
CA ILE A 176 -15.34 -16.26 -7.38
C ILE A 176 -16.20 -15.75 -6.22
N TYR A 177 -16.57 -14.48 -6.28
CA TYR A 177 -17.62 -13.90 -5.45
C TYR A 177 -18.83 -13.58 -6.32
N ASP A 178 -20.01 -14.01 -5.89
CA ASP A 178 -21.29 -13.67 -6.52
C ASP A 178 -22.23 -13.03 -5.47
N PRO A 179 -22.70 -11.79 -5.67
CA PRO A 179 -23.62 -11.13 -4.74
C PRO A 179 -25.03 -11.73 -4.72
N ILE A 180 -25.42 -12.49 -5.76
CA ILE A 180 -26.78 -13.02 -5.92
C ILE A 180 -26.71 -14.43 -6.52
N GLU A 181 -27.15 -15.46 -5.82
CA GLU A 181 -27.05 -16.85 -6.34
C GLU A 181 -27.97 -17.16 -7.54
N THR A 182 -28.98 -16.33 -7.83
CA THR A 182 -29.91 -16.55 -8.93
C THR A 182 -29.28 -16.29 -10.31
N VAL A 183 -29.36 -17.29 -11.19
CA VAL A 183 -28.74 -17.28 -12.52
C VAL A 183 -29.40 -16.29 -13.49
N ASP A 184 -30.72 -16.07 -13.36
CA ASP A 184 -31.50 -15.28 -14.33
C ASP A 184 -31.41 -13.75 -14.11
N THR A 185 -30.67 -13.30 -13.10
CA THR A 185 -30.45 -11.87 -12.86
C THR A 185 -29.26 -11.39 -13.69
N PRO A 186 -29.41 -10.33 -14.51
CA PRO A 186 -28.29 -9.71 -15.19
C PRO A 186 -27.22 -9.24 -14.18
N LYS A 187 -25.97 -9.65 -14.40
CA LYS A 187 -24.82 -9.31 -13.55
C LYS A 187 -23.68 -8.78 -14.39
N ASN A 188 -22.94 -7.82 -13.84
CA ASN A 188 -21.64 -7.45 -14.37
C ASN A 188 -20.58 -8.46 -13.92
N ILE A 189 -19.47 -8.52 -14.65
CA ILE A 189 -18.30 -9.33 -14.28
C ILE A 189 -17.09 -8.39 -14.20
N VAL A 190 -16.34 -8.47 -13.09
CA VAL A 190 -15.01 -7.89 -12.97
C VAL A 190 -13.98 -9.02 -12.87
N ILE A 191 -12.97 -8.96 -13.74
CA ILE A 191 -11.83 -9.88 -13.73
C ILE A 191 -10.68 -9.16 -13.03
N VAL A 192 -10.11 -9.81 -12.01
CA VAL A 192 -9.03 -9.26 -11.20
C VAL A 192 -7.83 -10.19 -11.33
N PHE A 193 -6.72 -9.69 -11.85
CA PHE A 193 -5.45 -10.43 -11.91
C PHE A 193 -4.74 -10.39 -10.54
N ASP A 194 -3.80 -11.30 -10.33
CA ASP A 194 -3.17 -11.56 -9.03
C ASP A 194 -4.23 -11.93 -7.98
N GLY A 195 -5.12 -12.85 -8.36
CA GLY A 195 -6.36 -13.18 -7.66
C GLY A 195 -6.16 -13.53 -6.18
N PHE A 196 -5.06 -14.20 -5.82
CA PHE A 196 -4.72 -14.49 -4.42
C PHE A 196 -4.49 -13.19 -3.63
N GLN A 197 -3.65 -12.28 -4.12
CA GLN A 197 -3.32 -11.02 -3.43
C GLN A 197 -4.53 -10.08 -3.32
N TYR A 198 -5.37 -10.01 -4.37
CA TYR A 198 -6.62 -9.25 -4.35
C TYR A 198 -7.78 -9.94 -3.62
N THR A 199 -7.52 -11.09 -3.00
CA THR A 199 -8.43 -11.77 -2.08
C THR A 199 -7.94 -11.62 -0.65
N GLU A 200 -6.64 -11.85 -0.42
CA GLU A 200 -6.04 -11.90 0.92
C GLU A 200 -5.56 -10.51 1.42
N ALA A 201 -4.72 -9.83 0.64
CA ALA A 201 -4.10 -8.57 1.04
C ALA A 201 -5.04 -7.37 0.85
N ILE A 202 -5.80 -7.38 -0.24
CA ILE A 202 -6.80 -6.37 -0.57
C ILE A 202 -8.16 -7.06 -0.61
N PRO A 203 -9.11 -6.76 0.31
CA PRO A 203 -10.37 -7.50 0.42
C PRO A 203 -11.37 -7.06 -0.67
N THR A 204 -11.05 -7.33 -1.93
CA THR A 204 -11.78 -6.83 -3.12
C THR A 204 -13.23 -7.29 -3.14
N ALA A 205 -13.48 -8.56 -2.78
CA ALA A 205 -14.82 -9.10 -2.69
C ALA A 205 -15.68 -8.35 -1.66
N ASN A 206 -15.11 -8.01 -0.50
CA ASN A 206 -15.82 -7.23 0.52
C ASN A 206 -16.11 -5.81 0.03
N ILE A 207 -15.20 -5.19 -0.72
CA ILE A 207 -15.40 -3.87 -1.31
C ILE A 207 -16.57 -3.91 -2.30
N ILE A 208 -16.59 -4.90 -3.20
CA ILE A 208 -17.67 -5.09 -4.18
C ILE A 208 -19.00 -5.37 -3.47
N ASP A 209 -19.03 -6.27 -2.49
CA ASP A 209 -20.22 -6.60 -1.71
C ASP A 209 -20.78 -5.36 -0.99
N LEU A 210 -19.91 -4.55 -0.39
CA LEU A 210 -20.30 -3.33 0.28
C LEU A 210 -20.86 -2.29 -0.69
N LEU A 211 -20.23 -2.10 -1.85
CA LEU A 211 -20.71 -1.19 -2.89
C LEU A 211 -22.07 -1.63 -3.44
N TYR A 212 -22.26 -2.93 -3.65
CA TYR A 212 -23.54 -3.52 -4.05
C TYR A 212 -24.62 -3.27 -3.00
N ARG A 213 -24.38 -3.62 -1.73
CA ARG A 213 -25.33 -3.39 -0.63
C ARG A 213 -25.70 -1.92 -0.42
N LYS A 214 -24.79 -1.00 -0.75
CA LYS A 214 -25.03 0.45 -0.73
C LYS A 214 -25.70 0.98 -2.00
N GLY A 215 -26.03 0.12 -2.96
CA GLY A 215 -26.63 0.51 -4.25
C GLY A 215 -25.72 1.40 -5.10
N LYS A 216 -24.39 1.33 -4.90
CA LYS A 216 -23.41 2.12 -5.65
C LYS A 216 -22.98 1.47 -6.95
N ILE A 217 -23.12 0.15 -7.04
CA ILE A 217 -22.89 -0.64 -8.26
C ILE A 217 -24.05 -1.63 -8.43
N PRO A 218 -24.37 -2.04 -9.68
CA PRO A 218 -25.27 -3.17 -9.92
C PRO A 218 -24.67 -4.49 -9.40
N PRO A 219 -25.45 -5.59 -9.34
CA PRO A 219 -24.92 -6.91 -9.04
C PRO A 219 -23.69 -7.21 -9.92
N THR A 220 -22.55 -7.44 -9.26
CA THR A 220 -21.26 -7.61 -9.92
C THR A 220 -20.56 -8.83 -9.35
N VAL A 221 -20.27 -9.81 -10.21
CA VAL A 221 -19.47 -10.99 -9.91
C VAL A 221 -18.00 -10.61 -10.00
N MET A 222 -17.22 -10.97 -8.99
CA MET A 222 -15.76 -10.90 -9.05
C MET A 222 -15.21 -12.26 -9.45
N VAL A 223 -14.27 -12.27 -10.40
CA VAL A 223 -13.45 -13.43 -10.74
C VAL A 223 -11.98 -13.03 -10.56
N GLY A 224 -11.41 -13.37 -9.41
CA GLY A 224 -9.97 -13.30 -9.18
C GLY A 224 -9.28 -14.45 -9.90
N VAL A 225 -8.30 -14.14 -10.76
CA VAL A 225 -7.54 -15.10 -11.56
C VAL A 225 -6.10 -15.08 -11.10
N ASP A 226 -5.57 -16.23 -10.69
CA ASP A 226 -4.16 -16.28 -10.30
C ASP A 226 -3.20 -16.25 -11.49
N SER A 227 -1.99 -15.82 -11.19
CA SER A 227 -0.84 -16.06 -12.04
C SER A 227 -0.53 -17.57 -12.04
N PRO A 228 -0.13 -18.13 -13.19
CA PRO A 228 0.26 -19.54 -13.24
C PRO A 228 1.58 -19.72 -12.48
N ASP A 229 1.80 -20.88 -11.88
CA ASP A 229 3.05 -21.24 -11.22
C ASP A 229 4.25 -20.84 -12.10
N ARG A 230 5.21 -20.09 -11.53
CA ARG A 230 6.45 -19.71 -12.23
C ARG A 230 7.34 -20.90 -12.57
N LEU A 231 7.07 -22.08 -11.99
CA LEU A 231 7.91 -23.28 -12.10
C LEU A 231 7.76 -24.09 -13.40
N MET A 232 7.15 -23.54 -14.45
CA MET A 232 7.10 -24.19 -15.77
C MET A 232 7.75 -23.34 -16.88
N SER A 233 9.01 -22.95 -16.68
CA SER A 233 9.92 -22.54 -17.77
C SER A 233 11.23 -23.31 -17.70
#